data_AF-A0A7Y4UNP9-F1
#
_entry.id   AF-A0A7Y4UNP9-F1
#
_cell.length_a   1.000
_cell.length_b   1.000
_cell.length_c   1.000
_cell.angle_alpha   90.00
_cell.angle_beta   90.00
_cell.angle_gamma   90.00
#
_symmetry.space_group_name_H-M   'P 1'
#
loop_
_entity.id
_entity.type
_entity.pdbx_description
1 polymer ?
#
loop_
_entity_poly.entity_id
_entity_poly.type
_entity_poly.pdbx_seq_one_letter_code
_entity_poly.pdbx_strand_id
1 'polypeptide(L)'
;MPTKPLDRLMFVQGGLCFFCKQPLPKTEASVEHLFASANGGSNSDENCVACCKTVNRLLGSMSLKEKFQVVLNQKGQFKCPNGVGSAKVATQSKAPVIAQPKSDKLALVVANLKQRGNSKPRTLKTLKSTIVSLFPSGLPDSELSTIVQQLQSTKKVTVSENKVTYAL
;
A
#
# COMPACT_ATOMS: atom_id res chain seq x y z
N MET A 1 -34.76 -6.89 -9.63
CA MET A 1 -34.37 -7.14 -8.23
C MET A 1 -33.67 -5.90 -7.70
N PRO A 2 -34.03 -5.35 -6.54
CA PRO A 2 -33.31 -4.21 -5.98
C PRO A 2 -31.89 -4.66 -5.63
N THR A 3 -30.91 -4.18 -6.39
CA THR A 3 -29.50 -4.38 -6.09
C THR A 3 -29.20 -3.73 -4.75
N LYS A 4 -28.40 -4.40 -3.89
CA LYS A 4 -27.98 -3.80 -2.61
C LYS A 4 -27.34 -2.43 -2.88
N PRO A 5 -27.58 -1.40 -2.04
CA PRO A 5 -27.06 -0.05 -2.27
C PRO A 5 -25.54 -0.03 -2.51
N LEU A 6 -24.80 -0.84 -1.76
CA LEU A 6 -23.35 -0.98 -1.93
C LEU A 6 -22.97 -1.52 -3.32
N ASP A 7 -23.64 -2.57 -3.81
CA ASP A 7 -23.35 -3.15 -5.13
C ASP A 7 -23.63 -2.12 -6.25
N ARG A 8 -24.70 -1.34 -6.11
CA ARG A 8 -25.05 -0.25 -7.04
C ARG A 8 -23.97 0.83 -7.05
N LEU A 9 -23.59 1.34 -5.88
CA LEU A 9 -22.55 2.38 -5.76
C LEU A 9 -21.20 1.91 -6.28
N MET A 10 -20.80 0.68 -5.97
CA MET A 10 -19.57 0.10 -6.49
C MET A 10 -19.60 -0.02 -8.02
N PHE A 11 -20.73 -0.40 -8.62
CA PHE A 11 -20.88 -0.46 -10.07
C PHE A 11 -20.76 0.92 -10.72
N VAL A 12 -21.50 1.91 -10.21
CA VAL A 12 -21.48 3.30 -10.72
C VAL A 12 -20.09 3.94 -10.58
N GLN A 13 -19.35 3.59 -9.52
CA GLN A 13 -17.98 4.08 -9.28
C GLN A 13 -16.89 3.28 -10.01
N GLY A 14 -17.24 2.32 -10.86
CA GLY A 14 -16.27 1.52 -11.61
C GLY A 14 -15.41 0.61 -10.72
N GLY A 15 -15.93 0.18 -9.56
CA GLY A 15 -15.21 -0.66 -8.61
C GLY A 15 -14.07 0.05 -7.88
N LEU A 16 -14.03 1.38 -7.90
CA LEU A 16 -13.03 2.19 -7.21
C LEU A 16 -13.60 2.84 -5.95
N CYS A 17 -12.75 3.00 -4.93
CA CYS A 17 -13.09 3.78 -3.74
C CYS A 17 -13.27 5.25 -4.11
N PHE A 18 -14.33 5.88 -3.61
CA PHE A 18 -14.65 7.28 -3.90
C PHE A 18 -13.52 8.25 -3.51
N PHE A 19 -12.87 8.02 -2.37
CA PHE A 19 -11.84 8.93 -1.83
C PHE A 19 -10.45 8.64 -2.39
N CYS A 20 -9.93 7.43 -2.23
CA CYS A 20 -8.54 7.11 -2.61
C CYS A 20 -8.36 6.69 -4.07
N LYS A 21 -9.46 6.46 -4.80
CA LYS A 21 -9.47 5.99 -6.19
C LYS A 21 -8.77 4.66 -6.46
N GLN A 22 -8.42 3.90 -5.40
CA GLN A 22 -7.86 2.56 -5.53
C GLN A 22 -8.97 1.52 -5.77
N PRO A 23 -8.64 0.35 -6.36
CA PRO A 23 -9.55 -0.77 -6.48
C PRO A 23 -10.19 -1.13 -5.13
N LEU A 24 -11.51 -1.26 -5.12
CA LEU A 24 -12.31 -1.50 -3.92
C LEU A 24 -12.86 -2.94 -3.94
N PRO A 25 -12.23 -3.90 -3.25
CA PRO A 25 -12.78 -5.24 -3.13
C PRO A 25 -14.05 -5.22 -2.27
N LYS A 26 -15.06 -6.04 -2.62
CA LYS A 26 -16.34 -6.10 -1.89
C LYS A 26 -16.19 -6.38 -0.39
N THR A 27 -15.15 -7.10 0.00
CA THR A 27 -14.85 -7.43 1.41
C THR A 27 -14.41 -6.22 2.23
N GLU A 28 -13.81 -5.20 1.59
CA GLU A 28 -13.38 -3.95 2.23
C GLU A 28 -14.27 -2.76 1.87
N ALA A 29 -15.29 -2.98 1.04
CA ALA A 29 -16.24 -1.96 0.64
C ALA A 29 -17.20 -1.63 1.78
N SER A 30 -17.54 -0.35 1.89
CA SER A 30 -18.51 0.18 2.82
C SER A 30 -19.25 1.35 2.17
N VAL A 31 -20.46 1.64 2.64
CA VAL A 31 -21.22 2.83 2.22
C VAL A 31 -20.90 3.95 3.20
N GLU A 32 -20.42 5.07 2.66
CA GLU A 32 -20.17 6.30 3.40
C GLU A 32 -21.20 7.36 3.02
N HIS A 33 -21.77 8.01 4.03
CA HIS A 33 -22.59 9.20 3.83
C HIS A 33 -21.70 10.43 3.77
N LEU A 34 -21.72 11.16 2.66
CA LEU A 34 -20.95 12.41 2.53
C LEU A 34 -21.39 13.41 3.60
N PHE A 35 -22.69 13.61 3.74
CA PHE A 35 -23.30 14.27 4.87
C PHE A 35 -23.78 13.22 5.87
N ALA A 36 -23.17 13.18 7.06
CA ALA A 36 -23.45 12.18 8.07
C ALA A 36 -24.94 12.17 8.47
N SER A 37 -25.51 10.98 8.66
CA SER A 37 -26.90 10.81 9.09
C SER A 37 -27.20 11.47 10.44
N ALA A 38 -26.23 11.41 11.37
CA ALA A 38 -26.29 12.10 12.66
C ALA A 38 -26.45 13.64 12.53
N ASN A 39 -26.05 14.20 11.38
CA ASN A 39 -26.18 15.62 11.07
C ASN A 39 -27.38 15.92 10.15
N GLY A 40 -28.24 14.94 9.85
CA GLY A 40 -29.40 15.11 8.98
C GLY A 40 -29.22 14.62 7.53
N GLY A 41 -28.14 13.88 7.24
CA GLY A 41 -27.94 13.27 5.93
C GLY A 41 -28.90 12.13 5.62
N SER A 42 -29.38 12.08 4.37
CA SER A 42 -30.28 11.04 3.87
C SER A 42 -29.50 9.79 3.42
N ASN A 43 -30.21 8.67 3.23
CA ASN A 43 -29.66 7.45 2.64
C ASN A 43 -29.81 7.41 1.11
N SER A 44 -29.97 8.56 0.43
CA SER A 44 -30.09 8.61 -1.03
C SER A 44 -28.74 8.37 -1.70
N ASP A 45 -28.78 7.88 -2.94
CA ASP A 45 -27.56 7.64 -3.74
C ASP A 45 -26.73 8.93 -3.96
N GLU A 46 -27.35 10.11 -3.92
CA GLU A 46 -26.65 11.39 -4.02
C GLU A 46 -25.77 11.69 -2.79
N ASN A 47 -26.15 11.18 -1.61
CA ASN A 47 -25.41 11.36 -0.37
C ASN A 47 -24.50 10.17 -0.04
N CYS A 48 -24.67 9.03 -0.72
CA CYS A 48 -23.97 7.79 -0.41
C CYS A 48 -22.89 7.48 -1.44
N VAL A 49 -21.71 7.05 -0.96
CA VAL A 49 -20.61 6.62 -1.83
C VAL A 49 -20.02 5.30 -1.34
N ALA A 50 -19.49 4.49 -2.25
CA ALA A 50 -18.71 3.31 -1.89
C ALA A 50 -17.26 3.72 -1.55
N CYS A 51 -16.79 3.38 -0.37
CA CYS A 51 -15.41 3.64 0.06
C CYS A 51 -14.81 2.46 0.83
N CYS A 52 -13.51 2.55 1.13
CA CYS A 52 -12.86 1.59 2.00
C CYS A 52 -13.42 1.70 3.43
N LYS A 53 -13.65 0.57 4.09
CA LYS A 53 -14.07 0.50 5.51
C LYS A 53 -13.23 1.37 6.45
N THR A 54 -11.91 1.44 6.20
CA THR A 54 -11.01 2.27 7.02
C THR A 54 -11.24 3.76 6.84
N VAL A 55 -11.63 4.18 5.64
CA VAL A 55 -11.99 5.58 5.37
C VAL A 55 -13.34 5.91 5.98
N ASN A 56 -14.34 5.03 5.85
CA ASN A 56 -15.61 5.19 6.54
C ASN A 56 -15.40 5.31 8.07
N ARG A 57 -14.59 4.44 8.68
CA ARG A 57 -14.31 4.55 10.13
C ARG A 57 -13.68 5.89 10.53
N LEU A 58 -12.91 6.51 9.65
CA LEU A 58 -12.31 7.82 9.90
C LEU A 58 -13.31 8.96 9.68
N LEU A 59 -14.06 8.93 8.58
CA LEU A 59 -14.88 10.05 8.11
C LEU A 59 -16.35 9.96 8.54
N GLY A 60 -16.87 8.78 8.91
CA GLY A 60 -18.29 8.54 9.12
C GLY A 60 -18.90 9.38 10.26
N SER A 61 -18.11 9.70 11.28
CA SER A 61 -18.51 10.57 12.39
C SER A 61 -18.12 12.04 12.22
N MET A 62 -17.43 12.39 11.13
CA MET A 62 -16.96 13.75 10.89
C MET A 62 -18.05 14.61 10.22
N SER A 63 -18.06 15.89 10.56
CA SER A 63 -18.82 16.91 9.83
C SER A 63 -18.27 17.12 8.41
N LEU A 64 -19.07 17.72 7.52
CA LEU A 64 -18.60 18.07 6.16
C LEU A 64 -17.34 18.93 6.19
N LYS A 65 -17.27 19.90 7.10
CA LYS A 65 -16.09 20.76 7.29
C LYS A 65 -14.83 19.93 7.52
N GLU A 66 -14.90 18.96 8.44
CA GLU A 66 -13.77 18.09 8.78
C GLU A 66 -13.42 17.14 7.63
N LYS A 67 -14.42 16.53 6.98
CA LYS A 67 -14.19 15.68 5.80
C LYS A 67 -13.46 16.44 4.69
N PHE A 68 -13.91 17.65 4.37
CA PHE A 68 -13.24 18.50 3.39
C PHE A 68 -11.83 18.87 3.83
N GLN A 69 -11.63 19.25 5.10
CA GLN A 69 -10.30 19.55 5.61
C GLN A 69 -9.33 18.37 5.44
N VAL A 70 -9.77 17.15 5.73
CA VAL A 70 -8.96 15.93 5.57
C VAL A 70 -8.58 15.73 4.09
N VAL A 71 -9.51 15.87 3.16
CA VAL A 71 -9.26 15.72 1.72
C VAL A 71 -8.32 16.81 1.20
N LEU A 72 -8.54 18.07 1.61
CA LEU A 72 -7.74 19.23 1.20
C LEU A 72 -6.30 19.13 1.74
N ASN A 73 -6.12 18.70 2.99
CA ASN A 73 -4.79 18.50 3.59
C ASN A 73 -3.96 17.44 2.83
N GLN A 74 -4.63 16.48 2.19
CA GLN A 74 -3.99 15.43 1.40
C GLN A 74 -3.73 15.85 -0.05
N LYS A 75 -4.05 17.11 -0.42
CA LYS A 75 -3.83 17.69 -1.75
C LYS A 75 -4.37 16.82 -2.90
N GLY A 76 -5.51 16.15 -2.66
CA GLY A 76 -6.12 15.23 -3.62
C GLY A 76 -5.41 13.88 -3.77
N GLN A 77 -4.25 13.66 -3.15
CA GLN A 77 -3.58 12.35 -3.10
C GLN A 77 -4.04 11.55 -1.89
N PHE A 78 -5.34 11.31 -1.81
CA PHE A 78 -5.92 10.62 -0.66
C PHE A 78 -5.44 9.16 -0.63
N LYS A 79 -4.63 8.81 0.37
CA LYS A 79 -4.17 7.44 0.60
C LYS A 79 -4.96 6.86 1.76
N CYS A 80 -5.64 5.73 1.52
CA CYS A 80 -6.33 5.04 2.61
C CYS A 80 -5.33 4.69 3.73
N PRO A 81 -5.66 4.96 5.00
CA PRO A 81 -4.76 4.69 6.14
C PRO A 81 -4.38 3.21 6.27
N ASN A 82 -5.24 2.30 5.81
CA ASN A 82 -4.94 0.87 5.65
C ASN A 82 -4.25 0.58 4.32
N GLY A 83 -3.28 1.42 3.91
CA GLY A 83 -2.58 1.27 2.64
C GLY A 83 -2.24 -0.20 2.39
N VAL A 84 -2.77 -0.74 1.28
CA VAL A 84 -3.05 -2.15 0.97
C VAL A 84 -4.44 -2.63 1.41
N GLY A 85 -5.39 -2.50 0.50
CA GLY A 85 -6.44 -3.50 0.43
C GLY A 85 -5.73 -4.85 0.38
N SER A 86 -5.92 -5.65 1.42
CA SER A 86 -5.49 -7.04 1.46
C SER A 86 -6.40 -7.80 0.52
N ALA A 87 -6.24 -7.56 -0.77
CA ALA A 87 -6.65 -8.47 -1.81
C ALA A 87 -5.65 -9.64 -1.81
N LYS A 88 -5.71 -10.47 -0.76
CA LYS A 88 -5.43 -11.90 -0.91
C LYS A 88 -6.58 -12.41 -1.79
N VAL A 89 -6.44 -12.24 -3.10
CA VAL A 89 -7.35 -12.77 -4.11
C VAL A 89 -7.26 -14.28 -4.01
N ALA A 90 -8.14 -14.87 -3.21
CA ALA A 90 -8.46 -16.28 -3.30
C ALA A 90 -9.51 -16.44 -4.39
N THR A 91 -9.06 -16.61 -5.63
CA THR A 91 -9.75 -17.45 -6.61
C THR A 91 -8.76 -17.87 -7.69
N GLN A 92 -8.36 -19.13 -7.59
CA GLN A 92 -7.69 -19.88 -8.63
C GLN A 92 -8.64 -20.02 -9.83
N SER A 93 -8.15 -19.73 -11.03
CA SER A 93 -8.50 -20.42 -12.28
C SER A 93 -7.41 -20.19 -13.33
N LYS A 94 -6.61 -21.25 -13.53
CA LYS A 94 -5.72 -21.61 -14.67
C LYS A 94 -4.96 -20.51 -15.45
N ALA A 95 -3.65 -20.46 -15.14
CA ALA A 95 -2.40 -20.24 -15.91
C ALA A 95 -2.42 -19.89 -17.43
N PRO A 96 -1.35 -19.27 -18.00
CA PRO A 96 0.03 -19.23 -17.48
C PRO A 96 0.78 -17.86 -17.48
N VAL A 97 1.61 -17.68 -16.44
CA VAL A 97 2.96 -17.04 -16.40
C VAL A 97 3.00 -15.53 -16.75
N ILE A 98 3.37 -14.64 -15.83
CA ILE A 98 4.75 -14.16 -15.61
C ILE A 98 4.92 -13.63 -14.17
N ALA A 99 6.09 -13.90 -13.61
CA ALA A 99 6.54 -13.57 -12.25
C ALA A 99 6.74 -12.06 -11.99
N GLN A 100 6.40 -11.60 -10.76
CA GLN A 100 7.30 -10.94 -9.76
C GLN A 100 6.55 -9.98 -8.81
N PRO A 101 6.80 -10.08 -7.47
CA PRO A 101 6.82 -8.90 -6.60
C PRO A 101 8.12 -8.78 -5.77
N LYS A 102 9.19 -9.52 -6.14
CA LYS A 102 10.49 -9.45 -5.43
C LYS A 102 11.36 -8.26 -5.89
N SER A 103 10.99 -7.56 -6.96
CA SER A 103 11.77 -6.45 -7.53
C SER A 103 11.69 -5.16 -6.71
N ASP A 104 10.53 -4.84 -6.11
CA ASP A 104 10.32 -3.54 -5.46
C ASP A 104 11.13 -3.35 -4.18
N LYS A 105 11.22 -4.40 -3.34
CA LYS A 105 12.06 -4.36 -2.13
C LYS A 105 13.55 -4.21 -2.50
N LEU A 106 14.00 -4.91 -3.54
CA LEU A 106 15.38 -4.86 -4.00
C LEU A 106 15.71 -3.49 -4.61
N ALA A 107 14.79 -2.92 -5.41
CA ALA A 107 14.92 -1.59 -5.97
C ALA A 107 15.03 -0.51 -4.88
N LEU A 108 14.22 -0.61 -3.82
CA LEU A 108 14.27 0.30 -2.67
C LEU A 108 15.62 0.23 -1.93
N VAL A 109 16.13 -0.99 -1.71
CA VAL A 109 17.45 -1.20 -1.09
C VAL A 109 18.56 -0.63 -1.97
N VAL A 110 18.52 -0.86 -3.28
CA VAL A 110 19.51 -0.31 -4.22
C VAL A 110 19.45 1.21 -4.27
N ALA A 111 18.27 1.81 -4.31
CA ALA A 111 18.10 3.26 -4.29
C ALA A 111 18.69 3.87 -3.01
N ASN A 112 18.44 3.25 -1.85
CA ASN A 112 19.02 3.70 -0.59
C ASN A 112 20.55 3.55 -0.56
N LEU A 113 21.09 2.44 -1.06
CA LEU A 113 22.54 2.24 -1.17
C LEU A 113 23.20 3.27 -2.11
N LYS A 114 22.53 3.65 -3.21
CA LYS A 114 22.99 4.70 -4.12
C LYS A 114 22.99 6.07 -3.44
N GLN A 115 21.91 6.43 -2.73
CA GLN A 115 21.82 7.69 -1.99
C GLN A 115 22.92 7.85 -0.94
N ARG A 116 23.40 6.76 -0.34
CA ARG A 116 24.45 6.82 0.68
C ARG A 116 25.86 7.14 0.16
N GLY A 117 26.11 7.02 -1.15
CA GLY A 117 27.41 7.41 -1.74
C GLY A 117 28.63 6.76 -1.06
N ASN A 118 29.45 7.57 -0.39
CA ASN A 118 30.65 7.12 0.34
C ASN A 118 30.35 6.47 1.70
N SER A 119 29.13 6.66 2.22
CA SER A 119 28.63 6.10 3.48
C SER A 119 27.96 4.73 3.29
N LYS A 120 28.25 4.04 2.18
CA LYS A 120 27.78 2.67 1.92
C LYS A 120 28.37 1.70 2.97
N PRO A 121 27.57 0.77 3.52
CA PRO A 121 28.04 -0.19 4.52
C PRO A 121 29.20 -1.05 4.02
N ARG A 122 30.34 -1.06 4.71
CA ARG A 122 31.54 -1.79 4.26
C ARG A 122 31.63 -3.23 4.76
N THR A 123 30.73 -3.62 5.67
CA THR A 123 30.69 -4.96 6.27
C THR A 123 29.31 -5.58 6.11
N LEU A 124 29.26 -6.91 6.11
CA LEU A 124 28.00 -7.66 6.02
C LEU A 124 27.05 -7.31 7.16
N LYS A 125 27.56 -7.21 8.38
CA LYS A 125 26.77 -6.88 9.57
C LYS A 125 26.08 -5.53 9.44
N THR A 126 26.81 -4.51 8.98
CA THR A 126 26.26 -3.16 8.80
C THR A 126 25.30 -3.11 7.61
N LEU A 127 25.57 -3.87 6.54
CA LEU A 127 24.64 -4.00 5.42
C LEU A 127 23.29 -4.58 5.87
N LYS A 128 23.32 -5.68 6.63
CA LYS A 128 22.12 -6.32 7.17
C LYS A 128 21.32 -5.36 8.06
N SER A 129 21.99 -4.69 9.01
CA SER A 129 21.35 -3.70 9.89
C SER A 129 20.74 -2.53 9.09
N THR A 130 21.44 -2.06 8.06
CA THR A 130 20.93 -1.00 7.16
C THR A 130 19.67 -1.46 6.43
N ILE A 131 19.65 -2.70 5.92
CA ILE A 131 18.47 -3.26 5.24
C ILE A 131 17.30 -3.37 6.21
N VAL A 132 17.49 -3.90 7.43
CA VAL A 132 16.40 -3.98 8.43
C VAL A 132 15.85 -2.58 8.75
N SER A 133 16.72 -1.58 8.92
CA SER A 133 16.31 -0.20 9.23
C SER A 133 15.47 0.47 8.14
N LEU A 134 15.56 0.00 6.89
CA LEU A 134 14.77 0.52 5.78
C LEU A 134 13.31 0.07 5.81
N PHE A 135 12.99 -0.97 6.58
CA PHE A 135 11.65 -1.53 6.66
C PHE A 135 11.09 -1.36 8.09
N PRO A 136 10.13 -0.44 8.30
CA PRO A 136 9.59 -0.13 9.63
C PRO A 136 8.87 -1.29 10.31
N SER A 137 8.48 -2.31 9.53
CA SER A 137 7.83 -3.55 10.01
C SER A 137 8.82 -4.59 10.56
N GLY A 138 10.13 -4.32 10.48
CA GLY A 138 11.17 -5.34 10.64
C GLY A 138 11.21 -6.29 9.44
N LEU A 139 12.38 -6.89 9.20
CA LEU A 139 12.57 -7.88 8.14
C LEU A 139 13.03 -9.20 8.76
N PRO A 140 12.34 -10.34 8.52
CA PRO A 140 12.79 -11.62 9.04
C PRO A 140 14.11 -12.04 8.39
N ASP A 141 14.94 -12.79 9.13
CA ASP A 141 16.29 -13.19 8.69
C ASP A 141 16.30 -13.99 7.37
N SER A 142 15.22 -14.73 7.09
CA SER A 142 15.01 -15.48 5.84
C SER A 142 14.81 -14.55 4.63
N GLU A 143 14.10 -13.44 4.78
CA GLU A 143 13.95 -12.44 3.70
C GLU A 143 15.23 -11.63 3.53
N LEU A 144 15.90 -11.30 4.64
CA LEU A 144 17.14 -10.54 4.62
C LEU A 144 18.28 -11.29 3.90
N SER A 145 18.42 -12.59 4.16
CA SER A 145 19.38 -13.43 3.44
C SER A 145 19.04 -13.54 1.95
N THR A 146 17.76 -13.64 1.60
CA THR A 146 17.29 -13.64 0.21
C THR A 146 17.66 -12.34 -0.51
N ILE A 147 17.44 -11.18 0.11
CA ILE A 147 17.79 -9.87 -0.48
C ILE A 147 19.30 -9.75 -0.70
N VAL A 148 20.12 -10.19 0.27
CA VAL A 148 21.58 -10.16 0.13
C VAL A 148 22.04 -11.09 -1.00
N GLN A 149 21.46 -12.28 -1.13
CA GLN A 149 21.74 -13.20 -2.24
C GLN A 149 21.35 -12.59 -3.59
N GLN A 150 20.20 -11.90 -3.67
CA GLN A 150 19.78 -11.25 -4.90
C GLN A 150 20.66 -10.04 -5.28
N LEU A 151 21.20 -9.31 -4.30
CA LEU A 151 22.17 -8.24 -4.56
C LEU A 151 23.50 -8.78 -5.13
N GLN A 152 23.90 -9.98 -4.70
CA GLN A 152 25.06 -10.68 -5.26
C GLN A 152 24.78 -11.24 -6.65
N SER A 153 23.62 -11.89 -6.84
CA SER A 153 23.25 -12.48 -8.14
C SER A 153 23.08 -11.40 -9.23
N THR A 154 22.64 -10.20 -8.85
CA THR A 154 22.55 -9.05 -9.76
C THR A 154 23.89 -8.32 -9.98
N LYS A 155 25.00 -8.84 -9.44
CA LYS A 155 26.36 -8.27 -9.49
C LYS A 155 26.46 -6.82 -8.99
N LYS A 156 25.48 -6.36 -8.20
CA LYS A 156 25.45 -5.00 -7.62
C LYS A 156 26.32 -4.90 -6.37
N VAL A 157 26.45 -6.02 -5.65
CA VAL A 157 27.23 -6.11 -4.41
C VAL A 157 28.07 -7.38 -4.44
N THR A 158 29.36 -7.25 -4.17
CA THR A 158 30.27 -8.39 -3.97
C THR A 158 30.59 -8.50 -2.50
N VAL A 159 30.46 -9.72 -1.95
CA VAL A 159 30.77 -10.00 -0.56
C VAL A 159 31.97 -10.95 -0.53
N SER A 160 33.06 -10.51 0.10
CA SER A 160 34.25 -11.33 0.32
C SER A 160 34.48 -11.45 1.82
N GLU A 161 34.26 -12.66 2.36
CA GLU A 161 34.32 -13.05 3.78
C GLU A 161 33.43 -12.21 4.72
N ASN A 162 33.82 -10.98 5.01
CA ASN A 162 33.08 -10.06 5.88
C ASN A 162 33.00 -8.63 5.32
N LYS A 163 33.65 -8.37 4.18
CA LYS A 163 33.69 -7.07 3.51
C LYS A 163 32.70 -7.03 2.35
N VAL A 164 32.11 -5.85 2.16
CA VAL A 164 31.10 -5.59 1.14
C VAL A 164 31.63 -4.53 0.18
N THR A 165 31.69 -4.88 -1.10
CA THR A 165 32.10 -4.01 -2.20
C THR A 165 30.91 -3.78 -3.12
N TYR A 166 30.77 -2.56 -3.65
CA TYR A 166 29.61 -2.18 -4.46
C TYR A 166 30.03 -1.88 -5.89
N ALA A 167 29.27 -2.39 -6.85
CA ALA A 167 29.36 -2.06 -8.28
C ALA A 167 28.14 -1.26 -8.74
N LEU A 168 27.63 -0.37 -7.86
CA LEU A 168 26.36 0.37 -7.95
C LEU A 168 26.51 1.85 -8.26
#